data_AF-A0A1X6P632-F1
#
_entry.id   AF-A0A1X6P632-F1
#
_cell.length_a   1.000
_cell.length_b   1.000
_cell.length_c   1.000
_cell.angle_alpha   90.00
_cell.angle_beta   90.00
_cell.angle_gamma   90.00
#
_symmetry.space_group_name_H-M   'P 1'
#
loop_
_entity.id
_entity.type
_entity.pdbx_description
1 polymer ?
#
loop_
_entity_poly.entity_id
_entity_poly.type
_entity_poly.pdbx_seq_one_letter_code
_entity_poly.pdbx_strand_id
1 'polypeptide(L)'
;MALTEEDIFCLKSVVPSTVKARFDPNLTFGQQTAEEKSMATLYLERKVPALRKAEKHWAALSLLARTAHTLQATKVRKVRRQALVRLLAKERRTERLHNMDEEMRDARSGPAADNLVFFLEHRRTRAGLS
;
A
#
# COMPACT_ATOMS: atom_id res chain seq x y z
N MET A 1 39.31 3.84 -16.21
CA MET A 1 38.57 2.56 -16.18
C MET A 1 37.09 2.84 -16.04
N ALA A 2 36.36 2.67 -17.15
CA ALA A 2 34.91 2.72 -17.21
C ALA A 2 34.30 1.51 -16.48
N LEU A 3 33.00 1.59 -16.15
CA LEU A 3 32.24 0.42 -15.68
C LEU A 3 32.03 -0.53 -16.84
N THR A 4 32.19 -1.82 -16.58
CA THR A 4 31.86 -2.88 -17.54
C THR A 4 30.35 -3.14 -17.58
N GLU A 5 29.86 -3.87 -18.58
CA GLU A 5 28.45 -4.29 -18.61
C GLU A 5 28.09 -5.17 -17.41
N GLU A 6 29.02 -6.02 -16.97
CA GLU A 6 28.87 -6.87 -15.81
C GLU A 6 28.76 -6.05 -14.51
N ASP A 7 29.56 -4.99 -14.36
CA ASP A 7 29.43 -4.05 -13.26
C ASP A 7 28.04 -3.40 -13.24
N ILE A 8 27.55 -2.96 -14.41
CA ILE A 8 26.22 -2.33 -14.53
C ILE A 8 25.11 -3.32 -14.17
N PHE A 9 25.21 -4.56 -14.64
CA PHE A 9 24.27 -5.62 -14.31
C PHE A 9 24.23 -5.88 -12.80
N CYS A 10 25.42 -5.99 -12.17
CA CYS A 10 25.54 -6.13 -10.73
C CYS A 10 24.88 -4.95 -10.00
N LEU A 11 25.16 -3.70 -10.39
CA LEU A 11 24.55 -2.51 -9.77
C LEU A 11 23.03 -2.48 -9.87
N LYS A 12 22.45 -2.87 -11.01
CA LYS A 12 20.98 -2.92 -11.19
C LYS A 12 20.31 -3.83 -10.17
N SER A 13 20.97 -4.92 -9.77
CA SER A 13 20.44 -5.86 -8.77
C SER A 13 20.74 -5.41 -7.34
N VAL A 14 21.96 -4.95 -7.06
CA VAL A 14 22.46 -4.72 -5.70
C VAL A 14 22.01 -3.37 -5.14
N VAL A 15 21.90 -2.31 -5.96
CA VAL A 15 21.55 -0.97 -5.47
C VAL A 15 20.16 -0.96 -4.81
N PRO A 16 19.08 -1.50 -5.42
CA PRO A 16 17.77 -1.54 -4.78
C PRO A 16 17.74 -2.36 -3.49
N SER A 17 18.44 -3.50 -3.44
CA SER A 17 18.51 -4.32 -2.21
C SER A 17 19.25 -3.59 -1.09
N THR A 18 20.32 -2.88 -1.43
CA THR A 18 21.12 -2.12 -0.46
C THR A 18 20.29 -0.99 0.15
N VAL A 19 19.58 -0.24 -0.69
CA VAL A 19 18.68 0.83 -0.23
C VAL A 19 17.60 0.27 0.71
N LYS A 20 16.95 -0.84 0.34
CA LYS A 20 15.92 -1.46 1.20
C LYS A 20 16.45 -1.97 2.54
N ALA A 21 17.70 -2.40 2.58
CA ALA A 21 18.31 -2.96 3.79
C ALA A 21 18.91 -1.89 4.71
N ARG A 22 19.37 -0.76 4.16
CA ARG A 22 20.14 0.25 4.91
C ARG A 22 19.39 1.54 5.19
N PHE A 23 18.38 1.89 4.42
CA PHE A 23 17.68 3.17 4.56
C PHE A 23 16.28 2.98 5.13
N ASP A 24 15.89 3.86 6.04
CA ASP A 24 14.50 3.93 6.48
C ASP A 24 13.62 4.39 5.30
N PRO A 25 12.63 3.60 4.85
CA PRO A 25 11.75 3.96 3.75
C PRO A 25 10.79 5.13 4.07
N ASN A 26 10.77 5.65 5.30
CA ASN A 26 10.02 6.83 5.71
C ASN A 26 10.85 8.11 5.63
N LEU A 27 12.18 8.00 5.56
CA LEU A 27 13.10 9.12 5.47
C LEU A 27 13.57 9.32 4.02
N THR A 28 13.73 10.58 3.62
CA THR A 28 14.40 10.92 2.35
C THR A 28 15.88 10.57 2.43
N PHE A 29 16.56 10.42 1.28
CA PHE A 29 18.01 10.15 1.27
C PHE A 29 18.80 11.19 2.06
N GLY A 30 18.43 12.48 1.96
CA GLY A 30 19.08 13.56 2.73
C GLY A 30 19.00 13.36 4.24
N GLN A 31 17.85 12.86 4.73
CA GLN A 31 17.56 12.61 6.15
C GLN A 31 18.20 11.34 6.72
N GLN A 32 18.68 10.42 5.87
CA GLN A 32 19.43 9.25 6.34
C GLN A 32 20.73 9.71 7.02
N THR A 33 21.16 8.94 8.02
CA THR A 33 22.40 9.23 8.75
C THR A 33 23.63 9.11 7.85
N ALA A 34 24.73 9.77 8.22
CA ALA A 34 26.00 9.64 7.51
C ALA A 34 26.52 8.19 7.55
N GLU A 35 26.28 7.47 8.65
CA GLU A 35 26.66 6.07 8.83
C GLU A 35 25.91 5.14 7.88
N GLU A 36 24.59 5.30 7.74
CA GLU A 36 23.81 4.48 6.81
C GLU A 36 24.27 4.70 5.36
N LYS A 37 24.54 5.96 4.98
CA LYS A 37 25.05 6.32 3.65
C LYS A 37 26.42 5.72 3.40
N SER A 38 27.34 5.79 4.37
CA SER A 38 28.68 5.24 4.24
C SER A 38 28.65 3.72 4.14
N MET A 39 27.87 3.04 5.00
CA MET A 39 27.72 1.59 4.98
C MET A 39 27.08 1.07 3.69
N ALA A 40 26.06 1.76 3.17
CA ALA A 40 25.47 1.44 1.87
C ALA A 40 26.49 1.60 0.74
N THR A 41 27.29 2.67 0.76
CA THR A 41 28.30 2.93 -0.25
C THR A 41 29.43 1.89 -0.21
N LEU A 42 29.94 1.58 0.97
CA LEU A 42 30.93 0.51 1.19
C LEU A 42 30.43 -0.85 0.70
N TYR A 43 29.14 -1.13 0.87
CA TYR A 43 28.56 -2.37 0.36
C TYR A 43 28.54 -2.42 -1.18
N LEU A 44 28.19 -1.31 -1.85
CA LEU A 44 28.28 -1.22 -3.31
C LEU A 44 29.72 -1.37 -3.80
N GLU A 45 30.67 -0.72 -3.15
CA GLU A 45 32.10 -0.81 -3.46
C GLU A 45 32.70 -2.20 -3.22
N ARG A 46 32.13 -2.98 -2.30
CA ARG A 46 32.50 -4.39 -2.11
C ARG A 46 32.01 -5.27 -3.25
N LYS A 47 30.80 -5.01 -3.76
CA LYS A 47 30.18 -5.78 -4.87
C LYS A 47 30.69 -5.35 -6.24
N VAL A 48 31.03 -4.08 -6.40
CA VAL A 48 31.52 -3.49 -7.64
C VAL A 48 32.78 -2.68 -7.31
N PRO A 49 33.96 -3.34 -7.23
CA PRO A 49 35.22 -2.71 -6.83
C PRO A 49 35.62 -1.54 -7.71
N ALA A 50 35.13 -1.52 -8.96
CA ALA A 50 35.32 -0.42 -9.89
C ALA A 50 34.82 0.93 -9.33
N LEU A 51 33.94 0.95 -8.31
CA LEU A 51 33.43 2.15 -7.63
C LEU A 51 34.32 2.70 -6.50
N ARG A 52 35.33 1.96 -6.00
CA ARG A 52 36.16 2.37 -4.85
C ARG A 52 37.02 3.63 -5.08
N LYS A 53 37.14 4.09 -6.31
CA LYS A 53 37.95 5.28 -6.63
C LYS A 53 37.25 6.51 -6.06
N ALA A 54 38.01 7.45 -5.48
CA ALA A 54 37.46 8.64 -4.83
C ALA A 54 36.48 9.43 -5.74
N GLU A 55 36.77 9.55 -7.04
CA GLU A 55 35.89 10.18 -8.03
C GLU A 55 34.52 9.48 -8.17
N LYS A 56 34.49 8.16 -7.95
CA LYS A 56 33.31 7.31 -8.14
C LYS A 56 32.47 7.14 -6.88
N HIS A 57 32.96 7.58 -5.73
CA HIS A 57 32.21 7.57 -4.48
C HIS A 57 30.93 8.42 -4.59
N TRP A 58 31.03 9.59 -5.25
CA TRP A 58 29.88 10.44 -5.57
C TRP A 58 28.86 9.76 -6.50
N ALA A 59 29.33 8.90 -7.42
CA ALA A 59 28.45 8.14 -8.30
C ALA A 59 27.66 7.08 -7.51
N ALA A 60 28.30 6.40 -6.55
CA ALA A 60 27.64 5.44 -5.67
C ALA A 60 26.56 6.12 -4.80
N LEU A 61 26.89 7.27 -4.20
CA LEU A 61 25.92 8.08 -3.44
C LEU A 61 24.75 8.55 -4.31
N SER A 62 25.03 9.00 -5.54
CA SER A 62 23.99 9.43 -6.49
C SER A 62 23.06 8.29 -6.89
N LEU A 63 23.60 7.08 -7.12
CA LEU A 63 22.82 5.88 -7.42
C LEU A 63 21.91 5.49 -6.25
N LEU A 64 22.45 5.52 -5.02
CA LEU A 64 21.70 5.25 -3.80
C LEU A 64 20.57 6.28 -3.60
N ALA A 65 20.87 7.57 -3.76
CA ALA A 65 19.89 8.66 -3.62
C ALA A 65 18.74 8.53 -4.61
N ARG A 66 19.07 8.35 -5.90
CA ARG A 66 18.06 8.19 -6.96
C ARG A 66 17.17 6.97 -6.71
N THR A 67 17.78 5.85 -6.32
CA THR A 67 17.02 4.61 -6.06
C THR A 67 16.13 4.72 -4.83
N ALA A 68 16.62 5.36 -3.76
CA ALA A 68 15.82 5.65 -2.57
C ALA A 68 14.58 6.51 -2.91
N HIS A 69 14.78 7.58 -3.69
CA HIS A 69 13.68 8.43 -4.13
C HIS A 69 12.65 7.65 -4.96
N THR A 70 13.08 6.83 -5.93
CA THR A 70 12.17 6.01 -6.74
C THR A 70 11.37 5.02 -5.89
N LEU A 71 12.00 4.36 -4.93
CA LEU A 71 11.33 3.41 -4.04
C LEU A 71 10.32 4.11 -3.12
N GLN A 72 10.67 5.27 -2.57
CA GLN A 72 9.78 6.08 -1.74
C GLN A 72 8.55 6.53 -2.54
N ALA A 73 8.76 7.09 -3.74
CA ALA A 73 7.67 7.52 -4.62
C ALA A 73 6.73 6.34 -4.98
N THR A 74 7.30 5.17 -5.24
CA THR A 74 6.54 3.94 -5.53
C THR A 74 5.70 3.51 -4.32
N LYS A 75 6.27 3.54 -3.11
CA LYS A 75 5.56 3.24 -1.86
C LYS A 75 4.39 4.20 -1.66
N VAL A 76 4.61 5.51 -1.81
CA VAL A 76 3.56 6.54 -1.66
C VAL A 76 2.42 6.31 -2.66
N ARG A 77 2.74 6.06 -3.93
CA ARG A 77 1.73 5.75 -4.96
C ARG A 77 0.93 4.49 -4.61
N LYS A 78 1.59 3.44 -4.12
CA LYS A 78 0.92 2.20 -3.69
C LYS A 78 -0.05 2.45 -2.54
N VAL A 79 0.38 3.18 -1.50
CA VAL A 79 -0.47 3.52 -0.35
C VAL A 79 -1.68 4.35 -0.79
N ARG A 80 -1.46 5.38 -1.62
CA ARG A 80 -2.56 6.22 -2.15
C ARG A 80 -3.56 5.40 -2.96
N ARG A 81 -3.07 4.50 -3.82
CA ARG A 81 -3.93 3.60 -4.61
C ARG A 81 -4.75 2.68 -3.71
N GLN A 82 -4.14 2.10 -2.68
CA GLN A 82 -4.85 1.25 -1.72
C GLN A 82 -5.92 2.03 -0.94
N ALA A 83 -5.63 3.27 -0.54
CA ALA A 83 -6.59 4.14 0.12
C ALA A 83 -7.80 4.43 -0.77
N LEU A 84 -7.57 4.75 -2.05
CA LEU A 84 -8.65 4.97 -3.04
C LEU A 84 -9.53 3.72 -3.23
N VAL A 85 -8.92 2.54 -3.35
CA VAL A 85 -9.66 1.28 -3.49
C VAL A 85 -10.54 1.02 -2.26
N ARG A 86 -10.02 1.27 -1.04
CA ARG A 86 -10.79 1.12 0.20
C ARG A 86 -11.96 2.10 0.27
N LEU A 87 -11.74 3.34 -0.18
CA LEU A 87 -12.78 4.38 -0.23
C LEU A 87 -13.92 3.97 -1.17
N LEU A 88 -13.60 3.58 -2.41
CA LEU A 88 -14.59 3.10 -3.38
C LEU A 88 -15.35 1.86 -2.89
N ALA A 89 -14.67 0.94 -2.20
CA ALA A 89 -15.32 -0.23 -1.61
C ALA A 89 -16.29 0.14 -0.48
N LYS A 90 -15.96 1.17 0.31
CA LYS A 90 -16.82 1.70 1.36
C LYS A 90 -18.06 2.37 0.77
N GLU A 91 -17.89 3.20 -0.25
CA GLU A 91 -18.99 3.86 -0.96
C GLU A 91 -19.98 2.84 -1.55
N ARG A 92 -19.48 1.81 -2.25
CA ARG A 92 -20.33 0.73 -2.76
C ARG A 92 -21.02 -0.08 -1.66
N ARG A 93 -20.44 -0.14 -0.46
CA ARG A 93 -21.08 -0.81 0.68
C ARG A 93 -22.18 0.07 1.26
N THR A 94 -21.94 1.38 1.41
CA THR A 94 -22.95 2.32 1.90
C THR A 94 -24.12 2.45 0.95
N GLU A 95 -23.87 2.50 -0.37
CA GLU A 95 -24.93 2.54 -1.39
C GLU A 95 -25.79 1.28 -1.35
N ARG A 96 -25.18 0.09 -1.23
CA ARG A 96 -25.94 -1.16 -1.07
C ARG A 96 -26.81 -1.17 0.19
N LEU A 97 -26.30 -0.66 1.31
CA LEU A 97 -27.09 -0.56 2.54
C LEU A 97 -28.25 0.42 2.37
N HIS A 98 -28.02 1.56 1.73
CA HIS A 98 -29.06 2.54 1.44
C HIS A 98 -30.18 1.94 0.57
N ASN A 99 -29.81 1.24 -0.51
CA ASN A 99 -30.78 0.60 -1.39
C ASN A 99 -31.60 -0.47 -0.64
N MET A 100 -30.96 -1.26 0.23
CA MET A 100 -31.67 -2.22 1.09
C MET A 100 -32.64 -1.51 2.05
N ASP A 101 -32.25 -0.38 2.64
CA ASP A 101 -33.12 0.39 3.54
C ASP A 101 -34.30 1.03 2.80
N GLU A 102 -34.12 1.43 1.54
CA GLU A 102 -35.20 1.87 0.65
C GLU A 102 -36.15 0.72 0.30
N GLU A 103 -35.63 -0.42 -0.18
CA GLU A 103 -36.42 -1.63 -0.45
C GLU A 103 -37.22 -2.09 0.77
N MET A 104 -36.62 -2.05 1.97
CA MET A 104 -37.30 -2.40 3.22
C MET A 104 -38.38 -1.40 3.62
N ARG A 105 -38.22 -0.11 3.30
CA ARG A 105 -39.26 0.92 3.53
C ARG A 105 -40.46 0.71 2.61
N ASP A 106 -40.20 0.39 1.34
CA ASP A 106 -41.24 0.08 0.37
C ASP A 106 -41.98 -1.21 0.76
N ALA A 107 -41.25 -2.25 1.17
CA ALA A 107 -41.83 -3.51 1.62
C ALA A 107 -42.69 -3.38 2.88
N ARG A 108 -42.35 -2.46 3.81
CA ARG A 108 -43.14 -2.20 5.04
C ARG A 108 -44.49 -1.54 4.80
N SER A 109 -44.71 -0.94 3.64
CA SER A 109 -45.90 -0.13 3.34
C SER A 109 -46.89 -0.84 2.40
N GLY A 110 -46.68 -2.13 2.11
CA GLY A 110 -47.48 -2.91 1.18
C GLY A 110 -48.49 -3.85 1.86
N PRO A 111 -49.56 -4.25 1.14
CA PRO A 111 -50.61 -5.12 1.69
C PRO A 111 -50.09 -6.51 2.13
N ALA A 112 -48.92 -6.93 1.63
CA ALA A 112 -48.24 -8.14 2.08
C ALA A 112 -47.67 -8.00 3.51
N ALA A 113 -47.16 -6.83 3.89
CA ALA A 113 -46.69 -6.56 5.25
C ALA A 113 -47.86 -6.50 6.23
N ASP A 114 -48.95 -5.82 5.86
CA ASP A 114 -50.17 -5.75 6.68
C ASP A 114 -50.78 -7.15 6.91
N ASN A 115 -50.87 -7.97 5.87
CA ASN A 115 -51.33 -9.35 5.97
C ASN A 115 -50.42 -10.19 6.88
N LEU A 116 -49.09 -10.02 6.79
CA LEU A 116 -48.15 -10.76 7.64
C LEU A 116 -48.25 -10.34 9.11
N VAL A 117 -48.39 -9.04 9.41
CA VAL A 117 -48.62 -8.53 10.77
C VAL A 117 -49.92 -9.13 11.32
N PHE A 118 -51.00 -9.09 10.54
CA PHE A 118 -52.29 -9.69 10.91
C PHE A 118 -52.14 -11.19 11.26
N PHE A 119 -51.43 -11.97 10.44
CA PHE A 119 -51.19 -13.40 10.71
C PHE A 119 -50.37 -13.65 11.98
N LEU A 120 -49.35 -12.82 12.25
CA LEU A 120 -48.52 -12.95 13.44
C LEU A 120 -49.30 -12.60 14.72
N GLU A 121 -50.12 -11.55 14.70
CA GLU A 121 -50.97 -11.15 15.82
C GLU A 121 -52.06 -12.20 16.11
N HIS A 122 -52.70 -12.75 15.07
CA HIS A 122 -53.78 -13.73 15.21
C HIS A 122 -53.30 -15.16 15.51
N ARG A 123 -52.05 -15.51 15.19
CA ARG A 123 -51.44 -16.76 15.69
C ARG A 123 -51.10 -16.67 17.17
N ARG A 124 -50.70 -15.48 17.65
CA ARG A 124 -50.33 -15.26 19.06
C ARG A 124 -51.53 -15.41 20.00
N THR A 125 -52.72 -15.03 19.55
CA THR A 125 -53.97 -15.20 20.33
C THR A 125 -54.47 -16.65 20.40
N ARG A 126 -54.14 -17.52 19.44
CA ARG A 126 -54.48 -18.96 19.52
C ARG A 126 -53.53 -19.79 20.38
N ALA A 127 -52.30 -19.33 20.61
CA ALA A 127 -51.31 -20.03 21.43
C ALA A 127 -51.44 -19.73 22.94
N GLY A 128 -52.37 -18.87 23.35
CA GLY A 128 -52.66 -18.53 24.76
C GLY A 128 -53.95 -19.12 25.32
N LEU A 129 -54.57 -20.07 24.62
CA LEU A 129 -55.81 -20.76 25.03
C LEU A 129 -55.62 -22.27 25.14
N SER A 130 -54.50 -22.71 25.73
CA SER A 130 -54.30 -24.10 26.17
C SER A 130 -54.24 -24.16 27.69
#